data_AF-A0A7R9J0Q6-F1
#
_entry.id   AF-A0A7R9J0Q6-F1
#
_cell.length_a   1.000
_cell.length_b   1.000
_cell.length_c   1.000
_cell.angle_alpha   90.00
_cell.angle_beta   90.00
_cell.angle_gamma   90.00
#
_symmetry.space_group_name_H-M   'P 1'
#
loop_
_entity.id
_entity.type
_entity.pdbx_description
1 polymer ?
#
loop_
_entity_poly.entity_id
_entity_poly.type
_entity_poly.pdbx_seq_one_letter_code
_entity_poly.pdbx_strand_id
1 'polypeptide(L)'
;MLDVLSSTAEDGEIEVQISIGSPLEFVGRYTRDIHDYELVVPQKVNEDGSFLTYSLPYFYERFSGDRRKRQPDIKVHYALHFNGDLHHIELEPNYDLLSPAMVVESKRNDIRNSKFTSPKSQQCHFIGTIRGHRNSRAAISLCEGMAGYLKTETGDLYFIEPAKDSEPERDGRHHHLIYRQLADNPWGDSATVEGKSVCGVKDS
;
A
#
# COMPACT_ATOMS: atom_id res chain seq x y z
N MET A 1 8.74 -21.44 0.24
CA MET A 1 8.94 -22.56 1.18
C MET A 1 10.23 -23.23 0.76
N LEU A 2 11.24 -23.32 1.63
CA LEU A 2 12.51 -24.00 1.33
C LEU A 2 12.30 -25.49 1.61
N ASP A 3 12.31 -26.32 0.58
CA ASP A 3 12.31 -27.77 0.76
C ASP A 3 13.76 -28.23 0.85
N VAL A 4 14.13 -28.78 2.02
CA VAL A 4 15.46 -29.34 2.26
C VAL A 4 15.37 -30.84 2.05
N LEU A 5 15.93 -31.32 0.94
CA LEU A 5 16.13 -32.75 0.71
C LEU A 5 17.59 -33.08 0.99
N SER A 6 17.80 -34.05 1.89
CA SER A 6 19.12 -34.58 2.23
C SER A 6 19.27 -35.97 1.59
N SER A 7 20.37 -36.18 0.89
CA SER A 7 20.77 -37.47 0.32
C SER A 7 22.18 -37.81 0.82
N THR A 8 22.42 -39.09 1.10
CA THR A 8 23.73 -39.62 1.48
C THR A 8 24.43 -40.15 0.24
N ALA A 9 25.60 -39.59 -0.12
CA ALA A 9 26.44 -40.14 -1.17
C ALA A 9 27.13 -41.45 -0.70
N GLU A 10 27.51 -42.32 -1.63
CA GLU A 10 28.10 -43.65 -1.32
C GLU A 10 29.44 -43.58 -0.56
N ASP A 11 30.04 -42.39 -0.44
CA ASP A 11 31.26 -42.13 0.33
C ASP A 11 31.03 -41.49 1.72
N GLY A 12 29.78 -41.39 2.16
CA GLY A 12 29.44 -40.90 3.50
C GLY A 12 29.43 -39.37 3.66
N GLU A 13 29.57 -38.60 2.58
CA GLU A 13 29.33 -37.16 2.57
C GLU A 13 27.83 -36.86 2.37
N ILE A 14 27.29 -35.94 3.18
CA ILE A 14 25.91 -35.46 3.06
C ILE A 14 25.91 -34.30 2.06
N GLU A 15 25.37 -34.53 0.86
CA GLU A 15 25.05 -33.43 -0.04
C GLU A 15 23.69 -32.83 0.33
N VAL A 16 23.71 -31.55 0.73
CA VAL A 16 22.49 -30.75 0.90
C VAL A 16 22.23 -30.04 -0.41
N GLN A 17 21.32 -30.57 -1.22
CA GLN A 17 20.87 -29.87 -2.42
C GLN A 17 19.71 -28.94 -2.03
N ILE A 18 19.99 -27.64 -2.02
CA ILE A 18 18.94 -26.61 -1.91
C ILE A 18 18.34 -26.45 -3.30
N SER A 19 17.24 -27.15 -3.57
CA SER A 19 16.44 -26.89 -4.76
C SER A 19 15.71 -25.56 -4.59
N ILE A 20 16.15 -24.53 -5.31
CA ILE A 20 15.38 -23.29 -5.46
C ILE A 20 14.14 -23.66 -6.29
N GLY A 21 13.01 -23.85 -5.61
CA GLY A 21 11.72 -23.98 -6.27
C GLY A 21 11.50 -22.81 -7.22
N SER A 22 10.84 -23.09 -8.35
CA SER A 22 10.40 -22.12 -9.37
C SER A 22 10.07 -20.74 -8.77
N PRO A 23 10.44 -19.62 -9.42
CA PRO A 23 10.25 -18.28 -8.86
C PRO A 23 8.80 -18.14 -8.41
N LEU A 24 8.61 -18.00 -7.09
CA LEU A 24 7.29 -17.91 -6.50
C LEU A 24 6.65 -16.63 -7.04
N GLU A 25 5.75 -16.77 -8.02
CA GLU A 25 4.76 -15.73 -8.33
C GLU A 25 4.02 -15.42 -7.04
N PHE A 26 4.37 -14.31 -6.40
CA PHE A 26 3.75 -13.94 -5.16
C PHE A 26 2.50 -13.14 -5.48
N VAL A 27 1.43 -13.47 -4.79
CA VAL A 27 0.15 -12.81 -4.97
C VAL A 27 -0.01 -11.82 -3.83
N GLY A 28 -0.11 -10.53 -4.15
CA GLY A 28 -0.53 -9.50 -3.23
C GLY A 28 -2.04 -9.57 -2.99
N ARG A 29 -2.53 -8.83 -1.99
CA ARG A 29 -3.97 -8.75 -1.74
C ARG A 29 -4.74 -8.12 -2.90
N TYR A 30 -4.13 -7.18 -3.61
CA TYR A 30 -4.71 -6.41 -4.71
C TYR A 30 -4.05 -6.71 -6.05
N THR A 31 -2.75 -7.05 -6.08
CA THR A 31 -2.00 -7.33 -7.31
C THR A 31 -1.64 -8.80 -7.44
N ARG A 32 -1.70 -9.34 -8.65
CA ARG A 32 -1.24 -10.71 -8.97
C ARG A 32 0.09 -10.65 -9.70
N ASP A 33 0.77 -11.79 -9.77
CA ASP A 33 1.93 -12.00 -10.62
C ASP A 33 3.09 -11.02 -10.30
N ILE A 34 3.39 -10.86 -9.02
CA ILE A 34 4.52 -10.04 -8.54
C ILE A 34 5.77 -10.94 -8.53
N HIS A 35 6.78 -10.55 -9.31
CA HIS A 35 7.99 -11.35 -9.54
C HIS A 35 9.21 -10.86 -8.76
N ASP A 36 9.30 -9.56 -8.48
CA ASP A 36 10.40 -8.93 -7.76
C ASP A 36 9.83 -8.12 -6.59
N TYR A 37 9.91 -8.68 -5.38
CA TYR A 37 9.35 -8.09 -4.18
C TYR A 37 10.22 -8.36 -2.97
N GLU A 38 10.12 -7.47 -1.98
CA GLU A 38 10.65 -7.66 -0.64
C GLU A 38 9.48 -7.87 0.32
N LEU A 39 9.62 -8.85 1.22
CA LEU A 39 8.66 -9.07 2.31
C LEU A 39 9.03 -8.16 3.48
N VAL A 40 8.11 -7.31 3.90
CA VAL A 40 8.34 -6.29 4.92
C VAL A 40 7.27 -6.34 6.01
N VAL A 41 7.63 -5.85 7.20
CA VAL A 41 6.69 -5.65 8.31
C VAL A 41 6.73 -4.18 8.70
N PRO A 42 5.73 -3.38 8.28
CA PRO A 42 5.69 -1.96 8.61
C PRO A 42 5.60 -1.72 10.11
N GLN A 43 6.27 -0.67 10.57
CA GLN A 43 6.29 -0.29 11.98
C GLN A 43 5.80 1.14 12.13
N LYS A 44 4.83 1.35 13.04
CA LYS A 44 4.52 2.70 13.49
C LYS A 44 5.62 3.15 14.44
N VAL A 45 6.14 4.34 14.20
CA VAL A 45 7.23 4.94 14.99
C VAL A 45 6.84 6.34 15.45
N ASN A 46 7.58 6.86 16.43
CA ASN A 46 7.51 8.26 16.84
C ASN A 46 8.19 9.16 15.80
N GLU A 47 8.05 10.47 15.97
CA GLU A 47 8.75 11.46 15.14
C GLU A 47 10.28 11.31 15.22
N ASP A 48 10.84 10.87 16.34
CA ASP A 48 12.28 10.59 16.47
C ASP A 48 12.72 9.25 15.86
N GLY A 49 11.78 8.45 15.35
CA GLY A 49 12.02 7.13 14.78
C GLY A 49 12.00 5.97 15.79
N SER A 50 11.76 6.24 17.08
CA SER A 50 11.62 5.18 18.08
C SER A 50 10.34 4.36 17.85
N PHE A 51 10.43 3.04 18.07
CA PHE A 51 9.32 2.11 17.84
C PHE A 51 8.10 2.41 18.74
N LEU A 52 6.91 2.40 18.14
CA LEU A 52 5.63 2.50 18.88
C LEU A 52 4.86 1.19 18.87
N THR A 53 4.51 0.68 17.69
CA THR A 53 3.65 -0.51 17.54
C THR A 53 3.70 -1.05 16.12
N TYR A 54 3.33 -2.32 15.96
CA TYR A 54 3.07 -2.93 14.65
C TYR A 54 1.64 -2.69 14.16
N SER A 55 0.71 -2.24 15.01
CA SER A 55 -0.69 -2.00 14.61
C SER A 55 -0.80 -0.81 13.64
N LEU A 56 -1.08 -1.12 12.37
CA LEU A 56 -1.14 -0.14 11.27
C LEU A 56 -2.47 0.60 11.12
N PRO A 57 -3.65 0.01 11.40
CA PRO A 57 -4.91 0.70 11.16
C PRO A 57 -4.98 2.04 11.87
N TYR A 58 -5.19 3.12 11.11
CA TYR A 58 -5.23 4.47 11.64
C TYR A 58 -6.25 5.33 10.89
N PHE A 59 -7.15 5.95 11.64
CA PHE A 59 -8.31 6.66 11.11
C PHE A 59 -8.34 8.10 11.62
N TYR A 60 -8.83 9.00 10.77
CA TYR A 60 -9.13 10.39 11.10
C TYR A 60 -10.56 10.74 10.71
N GLU A 61 -11.10 11.75 11.38
CA GLU A 61 -12.43 12.29 11.08
C GLU A 61 -12.40 13.13 9.80
N ARG A 62 -13.29 12.82 8.86
CA ARG A 62 -13.56 13.64 7.69
C ARG A 62 -14.20 14.94 8.12
N PHE A 63 -13.81 16.04 7.48
CA PHE A 63 -14.46 17.32 7.72
C PHE A 63 -15.74 17.46 6.89
N SER A 64 -16.83 17.74 7.61
CA SER A 64 -18.02 18.36 7.06
C SER A 64 -17.93 19.88 7.31
N GLY A 65 -17.78 20.68 6.25
CA GLY A 65 -17.82 22.15 6.30
C GLY A 65 -16.50 22.87 6.62
N ASP A 66 -16.60 24.11 7.13
CA ASP A 66 -15.50 25.09 7.32
C ASP A 66 -14.56 24.79 8.51
N ARG A 67 -14.61 23.55 9.03
CA ARG A 67 -13.81 23.11 10.19
C ARG A 67 -12.34 22.83 9.87
N ARG A 68 -11.96 22.91 8.60
CA ARG A 68 -10.62 22.63 8.09
C ARG A 68 -9.55 23.56 8.66
N LYS A 69 -9.91 24.80 9.00
CA LYS A 69 -8.99 25.83 9.54
C LYS A 69 -8.61 25.65 11.02
N ARG A 70 -9.19 24.71 11.76
CA ARG A 70 -9.06 24.62 13.23
C ARG A 70 -8.32 23.39 13.73
N GLN A 71 -7.68 22.61 12.86
CA GLN A 71 -7.16 21.29 13.23
C GLN A 71 -5.64 21.27 13.39
N PRO A 72 -5.14 20.48 14.37
CA PRO A 72 -3.72 20.25 14.55
C PRO A 72 -3.17 19.46 13.35
N ASP A 73 -1.91 19.72 12.98
CA ASP A 73 -1.15 18.90 12.03
C ASP A 73 -0.99 17.49 12.62
N ILE A 74 -1.94 16.59 12.34
CA ILE A 74 -1.81 15.18 12.70
C ILE A 74 -0.82 14.57 11.72
N LYS A 75 0.44 14.47 12.15
CA LYS A 75 1.46 13.69 11.44
C LYS A 75 1.62 12.33 12.10
N VAL A 76 1.71 11.30 11.27
CA VAL A 76 2.02 9.93 11.70
C VAL A 76 3.26 9.45 10.98
N HIS A 77 4.04 8.63 11.68
CA HIS A 77 5.34 8.21 11.21
C HIS A 77 5.41 6.69 11.14
N TYR A 78 5.99 6.18 10.06
CA TYR A 78 6.20 4.75 9.84
C TYR A 78 7.63 4.48 9.40
N ALA A 79 8.16 3.33 9.78
CA ALA A 79 9.44 2.83 9.31
C ALA A 79 9.19 1.59 8.41
N LEU A 80 9.78 1.62 7.21
CA LEU A 80 9.80 0.50 6.26
C LEU A 80 11.23 0.15 5.91
N HIS A 81 11.55 -1.13 5.88
CA HIS A 81 12.83 -1.61 5.40
C HIS A 81 12.66 -2.12 3.97
N PHE A 82 13.26 -1.45 2.98
CA PHE A 82 13.23 -1.87 1.58
C PHE A 82 14.44 -1.31 0.84
N ASN A 83 14.83 -1.95 -0.26
CA ASN A 83 16.02 -1.60 -1.03
C ASN A 83 17.30 -1.53 -0.15
N GLY A 84 17.37 -2.36 0.88
CA GLY A 84 18.48 -2.44 1.84
C GLY A 84 18.55 -1.34 2.89
N ASP A 85 17.64 -0.36 2.86
CA ASP A 85 17.65 0.80 3.75
C ASP A 85 16.39 0.86 4.63
N LEU A 86 16.51 1.51 5.80
CA LEU A 86 15.36 1.83 6.65
C LEU A 86 14.83 3.23 6.30
N HIS A 87 13.64 3.28 5.70
CA HIS A 87 12.98 4.51 5.31
C HIS A 87 11.96 4.96 6.36
N HIS A 88 12.12 6.19 6.84
CA HIS A 88 11.16 6.86 7.72
C HIS A 88 10.17 7.65 6.86
N ILE A 89 8.90 7.26 6.88
CA ILE A 89 7.82 7.87 6.12
C ILE A 89 7.03 8.79 7.04
N GLU A 90 6.82 10.03 6.60
CA GLU A 90 6.05 11.04 7.29
C GLU A 90 4.74 11.23 6.54
N LEU A 91 3.62 10.96 7.19
CA LEU A 91 2.30 10.94 6.58
C LEU A 91 1.35 11.91 7.30
N GLU A 92 0.51 12.57 6.52
CA GLU A 92 -0.57 13.44 6.97
C GLU A 92 -1.92 13.02 6.33
N PRO A 93 -3.05 13.21 7.02
CA PRO A 93 -4.36 12.90 6.48
C PRO A 93 -4.62 13.60 5.14
N ASN A 94 -5.11 12.86 4.14
CA ASN A 94 -5.53 13.43 2.88
C ASN A 94 -6.97 13.93 2.97
N TYR A 95 -7.16 15.14 3.46
CA TYR A 95 -8.48 15.77 3.56
C TYR A 95 -9.09 16.16 2.21
N ASP A 96 -8.30 16.22 1.13
CA ASP A 96 -8.76 16.56 -0.22
C ASP A 96 -9.24 15.37 -1.03
N LEU A 97 -9.02 14.14 -0.55
CA LEU A 97 -9.37 12.94 -1.31
C LEU A 97 -10.87 12.87 -1.65
N LEU A 98 -11.73 13.22 -0.69
CA LEU A 98 -13.18 13.19 -0.85
C LEU A 98 -13.77 14.58 -0.59
N SER A 99 -14.39 15.17 -1.62
CA SER A 99 -15.12 16.44 -1.49
C SER A 99 -16.13 16.37 -0.34
N PRO A 100 -16.24 17.36 0.56
CA PRO A 100 -17.17 17.36 1.70
C PRO A 100 -18.64 17.07 1.33
N ALA A 101 -19.05 17.47 0.12
CA ALA A 101 -20.41 17.27 -0.40
C ALA A 101 -20.60 15.97 -1.20
N MET A 102 -19.61 15.06 -1.20
CA MET A 102 -19.70 13.80 -1.94
C MET A 102 -20.89 12.95 -1.46
N VAL A 103 -21.64 12.42 -2.44
CA VAL A 103 -22.73 11.46 -2.26
C VAL A 103 -22.44 10.24 -3.13
N VAL A 104 -22.66 9.05 -2.57
CA VAL A 104 -22.49 7.76 -3.24
C VAL A 104 -23.87 7.20 -3.57
N GLU A 105 -24.15 7.00 -4.85
CA GLU A 105 -25.32 6.28 -5.33
C GLU A 105 -24.98 4.79 -5.51
N SER A 106 -25.73 3.92 -4.85
CA SER A 106 -25.67 2.47 -5.06
C SER A 106 -26.93 2.02 -5.80
N LYS A 107 -26.76 1.48 -7.02
CA LYS A 107 -27.82 0.83 -7.80
C LYS A 107 -27.68 -0.68 -7.71
N ARG A 108 -28.72 -1.37 -7.28
CA ARG A 108 -28.86 -2.82 -7.52
C ARG A 108 -29.53 -3.02 -8.88
N ASN A 109 -29.49 -4.22 -9.47
CA ASN A 109 -30.02 -4.56 -10.82
C ASN A 109 -31.46 -4.10 -11.16
N ASP A 110 -32.18 -3.47 -10.24
CA ASP A 110 -33.45 -2.80 -10.46
C ASP A 110 -33.25 -1.27 -10.40
N ILE A 111 -33.46 -0.60 -11.54
CA ILE A 111 -33.25 0.84 -11.75
C ILE A 111 -34.07 1.70 -10.76
N ARG A 112 -35.13 1.13 -10.16
CA ARG A 112 -36.03 1.83 -9.23
C ARG A 112 -35.54 1.90 -7.78
N ASN A 113 -34.47 1.19 -7.43
CA ASN A 113 -33.96 1.10 -6.05
C ASN A 113 -32.54 1.65 -5.92
N SER A 114 -32.36 2.95 -6.20
CA SER A 114 -31.09 3.63 -5.89
C SER A 114 -31.06 4.07 -4.42
N LYS A 115 -29.93 3.81 -3.76
CA LYS A 115 -29.67 4.29 -2.39
C LYS A 115 -28.56 5.33 -2.44
N PHE A 116 -28.85 6.53 -1.94
CA PHE A 116 -27.85 7.57 -1.75
C PHE A 116 -27.30 7.51 -0.33
N THR A 117 -25.98 7.49 -0.20
CA THR A 117 -25.29 7.48 1.09
C THR A 117 -24.13 8.46 1.08
N SER A 118 -23.82 9.04 2.23
CA SER A 118 -22.58 9.78 2.39
C SER A 118 -21.42 8.80 2.61
N PRO A 119 -20.18 9.15 2.18
CA PRO A 119 -19.00 8.41 2.57
C PRO A 119 -18.88 8.30 4.09
N LYS A 120 -18.19 7.27 4.57
CA LYS A 120 -17.90 7.08 6.00
C LYS A 120 -17.26 8.34 6.59
N SER A 121 -17.63 8.70 7.83
CA SER A 121 -17.02 9.83 8.52
C SER A 121 -15.54 9.58 8.82
N GLN A 122 -15.18 8.35 9.18
CA GLN A 122 -13.79 7.96 9.37
C GLN A 122 -13.12 7.65 8.03
N GLN A 123 -11.94 8.24 7.84
CA GLN A 123 -11.08 8.11 6.68
C GLN A 123 -9.71 7.59 7.11
N CYS A 124 -9.00 6.94 6.21
CA CYS A 124 -7.73 6.25 6.50
C CYS A 124 -6.71 6.44 5.36
N HIS A 125 -6.89 7.47 4.54
CA HIS A 125 -6.01 7.77 3.42
C HIS A 125 -5.08 8.94 3.75
N PHE A 126 -3.79 8.73 3.56
CA PHE A 126 -2.73 9.65 3.92
C PHE A 126 -1.87 9.96 2.70
N ILE A 127 -1.27 11.13 2.72
CA ILE A 127 -0.23 11.54 1.76
C ILE A 127 1.01 11.95 2.55
N GLY A 128 2.17 12.01 1.91
CA GLY A 128 3.37 12.42 2.61
C GLY A 128 4.65 12.22 1.83
N THR A 129 5.76 12.11 2.56
CA THR A 129 7.11 12.01 2.01
C THR A 129 7.98 11.06 2.84
N ILE A 130 9.13 10.67 2.28
CA ILE A 130 10.20 9.98 2.98
C ILE A 130 11.11 11.05 3.59
N ARG A 131 11.40 10.93 4.88
CA ARG A 131 12.30 11.82 5.62
C ARG A 131 13.65 11.94 4.92
N GLY A 132 14.15 13.17 4.81
CA GLY A 132 15.41 13.46 4.12
C GLY A 132 15.30 13.56 2.59
N HIS A 133 14.21 13.08 1.99
CA HIS A 133 14.01 13.04 0.54
C HIS A 133 12.90 14.01 0.12
N ARG A 134 13.23 15.29 -0.09
CA ARG A 134 12.23 16.35 -0.29
C ARG A 134 11.34 16.17 -1.54
N ASN A 135 11.86 15.50 -2.56
CA ASN A 135 11.13 15.23 -3.80
C ASN A 135 10.40 13.88 -3.82
N SER A 136 10.52 13.11 -2.73
CA SER A 136 9.75 11.88 -2.57
C SER A 136 8.26 12.19 -2.37
N ARG A 137 7.41 11.20 -2.64
CA ARG A 137 5.97 11.28 -2.42
C ARG A 137 5.43 9.94 -1.94
N ALA A 138 4.46 9.96 -1.06
CA ALA A 138 3.74 8.77 -0.65
C ALA A 138 2.23 9.03 -0.69
N ALA A 139 1.47 8.00 -1.05
CA ALA A 139 0.03 7.97 -0.84
C ALA A 139 -0.33 6.59 -0.29
N ILE A 140 -0.82 6.57 0.95
CA ILE A 140 -0.95 5.36 1.76
C ILE A 140 -2.37 5.27 2.34
N SER A 141 -2.99 4.12 2.17
CA SER A 141 -4.17 3.66 2.88
C SER A 141 -3.74 2.88 4.13
N LEU A 142 -4.31 3.23 5.27
CA LEU A 142 -4.12 2.58 6.57
C LEU A 142 -5.41 1.92 7.06
N CYS A 143 -6.31 1.52 6.17
CA CYS A 143 -7.63 1.03 6.57
C CYS A 143 -7.58 -0.41 7.12
N GLU A 144 -6.83 -1.30 6.45
CA GLU A 144 -6.77 -2.76 6.72
C GLU A 144 -5.32 -3.28 6.60
N GLY A 145 -4.36 -2.48 7.07
CA GLY A 145 -2.94 -2.62 6.78
C GLY A 145 -2.42 -1.41 6.01
N MET A 146 -1.17 -1.45 5.57
CA MET A 146 -0.51 -0.39 4.79
C MET A 146 -0.56 -0.73 3.31
N ALA A 147 -1.33 0.02 2.52
CA ALA A 147 -1.40 -0.18 1.08
C ALA A 147 -1.24 1.14 0.32
N GLY A 148 -0.50 1.17 -0.77
CA GLY A 148 -0.31 2.37 -1.56
C GLY A 148 1.02 2.41 -2.29
N TYR A 149 1.59 3.60 -2.43
CA TYR A 149 2.87 3.77 -3.12
C TYR A 149 3.81 4.75 -2.43
N LEU A 150 5.09 4.58 -2.71
CA LEU A 150 6.18 5.48 -2.38
C LEU A 150 6.98 5.77 -3.65
N LYS A 151 7.07 7.04 -4.02
CA LYS A 151 8.00 7.54 -5.03
C LYS A 151 9.25 8.05 -4.32
N THR A 152 10.40 7.49 -4.63
CA THR A 152 11.69 7.91 -4.06
C THR A 152 12.14 9.24 -4.67
N GLU A 153 13.20 9.82 -4.11
CA GLU A 153 13.82 11.04 -4.66
C GLU A 153 14.44 10.84 -6.06
N THR A 154 14.92 9.64 -6.35
CA THR A 154 15.44 9.25 -7.67
C THR A 154 14.33 9.09 -8.72
N GLY A 155 13.07 9.04 -8.28
CA GLY A 155 11.90 8.92 -9.15
C GLY A 155 11.37 7.49 -9.28
N ASP A 156 12.05 6.50 -8.69
CA ASP A 156 11.59 5.12 -8.62
C ASP A 156 10.26 5.04 -7.86
N LEU A 157 9.33 4.25 -8.37
CA LEU A 157 8.00 4.07 -7.79
C LEU A 157 7.89 2.67 -7.19
N TYR A 158 7.66 2.60 -5.88
CA TYR A 158 7.43 1.37 -5.15
C TYR A 158 5.98 1.29 -4.72
N PHE A 159 5.37 0.12 -4.88
CA PHE A 159 4.06 -0.20 -4.33
C PHE A 159 4.22 -1.05 -3.08
N ILE A 160 3.36 -0.79 -2.09
CA ILE A 160 3.26 -1.61 -0.89
C ILE A 160 1.82 -2.09 -0.74
N GLU A 161 1.66 -3.36 -0.39
CA GLU A 161 0.35 -3.93 -0.05
C GLU A 161 0.47 -5.13 0.89
N PRO A 162 -0.60 -5.48 1.63
CA PRO A 162 -0.62 -6.72 2.40
C PRO A 162 -0.36 -7.93 1.51
N ALA A 163 0.44 -8.88 2.01
CA ALA A 163 0.57 -10.18 1.37
C ALA A 163 -0.79 -10.90 1.30
N LYS A 164 -1.02 -11.72 0.26
CA LYS A 164 -2.27 -12.49 0.17
C LYS A 164 -2.41 -13.43 1.36
N ASP A 165 -3.64 -13.52 1.87
CA ASP A 165 -4.03 -14.34 3.03
C ASP A 165 -3.25 -14.03 4.32
N SER A 166 -2.50 -12.91 4.36
CA SER A 166 -1.81 -12.40 5.54
C SER A 166 -2.76 -11.56 6.38
N GLU A 167 -3.02 -12.00 7.61
CA GLU A 167 -3.71 -11.22 8.63
C GLU A 167 -2.72 -10.76 9.70
N PRO A 168 -3.01 -9.64 10.40
CA PRO A 168 -2.18 -9.20 11.51
C PRO A 168 -2.06 -10.28 12.60
N GLU A 169 -0.84 -10.53 13.05
CA GLU A 169 -0.54 -11.39 14.19
C GLU A 169 -1.08 -10.80 15.51
N ARG A 170 -1.00 -11.56 16.60
CA ARG A 170 -1.49 -11.13 17.92
C ARG A 170 -0.83 -9.84 18.43
N ASP A 171 0.42 -9.59 18.04
CA ASP A 171 1.19 -8.39 18.37
C ASP A 171 1.03 -7.26 17.34
N GLY A 172 0.20 -7.47 16.32
CA GLY A 172 -0.09 -6.53 15.25
C GLY A 172 0.83 -6.62 14.04
N ARG A 173 1.85 -7.49 14.04
CA ARG A 173 2.72 -7.68 12.87
C ARG A 173 1.91 -8.11 11.67
N HIS A 174 2.04 -7.39 10.57
CA HIS A 174 1.30 -7.68 9.36
C HIS A 174 2.28 -7.68 8.18
N HIS A 175 2.40 -8.84 7.53
CA HIS A 175 3.34 -9.01 6.42
C HIS A 175 2.82 -8.32 5.16
N HIS A 176 3.68 -7.52 4.55
CA HIS A 176 3.43 -6.74 3.34
C HIS A 176 4.48 -7.06 2.29
N LEU A 177 4.10 -6.88 1.04
CA LEU A 177 5.01 -6.90 -0.09
C LEU A 177 5.32 -5.46 -0.45
N ILE A 178 6.58 -5.18 -0.73
CA ILE A 178 6.98 -3.97 -1.42
C ILE A 178 7.69 -4.36 -2.71
N TYR A 179 7.29 -3.74 -3.81
CA TYR A 179 7.81 -4.08 -5.13
C TYR A 179 7.91 -2.82 -5.98
N ARG A 180 8.95 -2.78 -6.82
CA ARG A 180 9.18 -1.66 -7.71
C ARG A 180 8.28 -1.78 -8.93
N GLN A 181 7.68 -0.67 -9.35
CA GLN A 181 7.08 -0.60 -10.68
C GLN A 181 8.19 -0.62 -11.73
N LEU A 182 8.26 -1.70 -12.48
CA LEU A 182 9.12 -1.76 -13.66
C LEU A 182 8.45 -0.94 -14.78
N ALA A 183 9.24 -0.13 -15.48
CA ALA A 183 8.77 0.70 -16.58
C ALA A 183 8.12 -0.13 -17.72
N ASP A 184 8.49 -1.41 -17.85
CA ASP A 184 7.98 -2.33 -18.86
C ASP A 184 6.64 -2.99 -18.49
N ASN A 185 5.85 -2.40 -17.58
CA ASN A 185 4.46 -2.84 -17.44
C ASN A 185 3.68 -2.33 -18.67
N PRO A 186 3.19 -3.20 -19.58
CA PRO A 186 2.55 -2.77 -20.84
C PRO A 186 1.27 -1.96 -20.63
N TRP A 187 0.80 -1.86 -19.39
CA TRP A 187 -0.35 -1.06 -19.00
C TRP A 187 -0.01 0.41 -18.67
N GLY A 188 1.27 0.76 -18.53
CA GLY A 188 1.73 2.11 -18.19
C GLY A 188 1.83 3.07 -19.38
N ASP A 189 2.03 2.56 -20.59
CA ASP A 189 2.38 3.36 -21.78
C ASP A 189 1.40 3.20 -22.95
N SER A 190 0.14 2.84 -22.71
CA SER A 190 -0.93 3.01 -23.71
C SER A 190 -1.72 4.30 -23.45
N ALA A 191 -1.00 5.41 -23.38
CA ALA A 191 -1.58 6.75 -23.40
C ALA A 191 -0.93 7.60 -24.50
N THR A 192 -0.69 7.02 -25.68
CA THR A 192 -0.84 7.80 -26.91
C THR A 192 -2.34 8.02 -27.10
N VAL A 193 -2.85 9.07 -26.45
CA VAL A 193 -4.22 9.56 -26.64
C VAL A 193 -4.32 10.19 -28.03
N GLU A 194 -4.54 9.36 -29.04
CA GLU A 194 -5.43 9.74 -30.13
C GLU A 194 -6.78 9.09 -29.88
N GLY A 195 -7.76 9.91 -29.52
CA GLY A 195 -9.14 9.47 -29.31
C GLY A 195 -9.53 9.35 -27.85
N LYS A 196 -10.23 10.38 -27.38
CA LYS A 196 -10.90 10.45 -26.07
C LYS A 196 -11.63 9.15 -25.72
N SER A 197 -11.23 8.48 -24.65
CA SER A 197 -12.17 7.71 -23.83
C SER A 197 -12.17 8.29 -22.43
N VAL A 198 -13.07 9.26 -22.22
CA VAL A 198 -13.43 9.67 -20.87
C VAL A 198 -14.24 8.52 -20.29
N CYS A 199 -13.70 7.83 -19.29
CA CYS A 199 -14.53 7.00 -18.43
C CYS A 199 -15.28 7.94 -17.48
N GLY A 200 -16.59 7.98 -17.62
CA GLY A 200 -17.44 8.91 -16.88
C GLY A 200 -18.86 8.83 -17.41
N VAL A 201 -19.83 8.99 -16.52
CA VAL A 201 -21.23 9.10 -16.92
C VAL A 201 -21.36 10.41 -17.69
N LYS A 202 -21.84 10.36 -18.93
CA LYS A 202 -22.19 11.57 -19.67
C LYS A 202 -23.50 12.09 -19.07
N ASP A 203 -23.47 13.30 -18.52
CA ASP A 203 -24.69 14.00 -18.15
C ASP A 203 -25.54 14.22 -19.41
N SER A 204 -26.85 13.98 -19.29
CA SER A 204 -27.83 14.02 -20.39
C SER A 204 -28.31 15.43 -20.69
#